data_AF-A0A2I0NEI6-F1
#
_entry.id   AF-A0A2I0NEI6-F1
#
_cell.length_a   1.000
_cell.length_b   1.000
_cell.length_c   1.000
_cell.angle_alpha   90.00
_cell.angle_beta   90.00
_cell.angle_gamma   90.00
#
_symmetry.space_group_name_H-M   'P 1'
#
loop_
_entity.id
_entity.type
_entity.pdbx_description
1 polymer ?
#
loop_
_entity_poly.entity_id
_entity_poly.type
_entity_poly.pdbx_seq_one_letter_code
_entity_poly.pdbx_strand_id
1 'polypeptide(L)' 'YQLVGGLKAAMGYVGAKDVPDFQNKAKFVKISGASLKESHPHNIMVTKEAPNYRSDM' A
#
# COMPACT_ATOMS: atom_id res chain seq x y z
N TYR A 1 -1.04 10.83 10.88
CA TYR A 1 -1.06 9.38 11.17
C TYR A 1 -0.96 8.47 9.95
N GLN A 2 -1.09 8.99 8.71
CA GLN A 2 -1.24 8.14 7.51
C GLN A 2 -0.07 7.17 7.29
N LEU A 3 1.17 7.60 7.53
CA LEU A 3 2.36 6.76 7.37
C LEU A 3 2.37 5.58 8.35
N VAL A 4 2.25 5.86 9.66
CA VAL A 4 2.25 4.82 10.70
C VAL A 4 1.01 3.92 10.58
N GLY A 5 -0.14 4.47 10.20
CA GLY A 5 -1.36 3.71 9.95
C GLY A 5 -1.21 2.74 8.78
N GLY A 6 -0.64 3.20 7.66
CA GLY A 6 -0.35 2.37 6.49
C GLY A 6 0.64 1.24 6.81
N LEU A 7 1.71 1.53 7.56
CA LEU A 7 2.66 0.50 7.98
C LEU A 7 1.99 -0.56 8.88
N LYS A 8 1.18 -0.15 9.86
CA LYS A 8 0.46 -1.11 10.72
C LYS A 8 -0.53 -1.96 9.94
N ALA A 9 -1.22 -1.38 8.96
CA ALA A 9 -2.10 -2.14 8.07
C ALA A 9 -1.33 -3.19 7.25
N ALA A 10 -0.19 -2.80 6.65
CA ALA A 10 0.70 -3.70 5.92
C ALA A 10 1.22 -4.85 6.81
N MET A 11 1.65 -4.53 8.04
CA MET A 11 2.06 -5.53 9.02
C MET A 11 0.93 -6.50 9.37
N GLY A 12 -0.32 -6.01 9.48
CA GLY A 12 -1.51 -6.84 9.69
C GLY A 12 -1.74 -7.84 8.56
N TYR A 13 -1.65 -7.40 7.29
CA TYR A 13 -1.79 -8.30 6.13
C TYR A 13 -0.72 -9.40 6.09
N VAL A 14 0.49 -9.12 6.57
CA VAL A 14 1.60 -10.08 6.62
C VAL A 14 1.61 -10.93 7.91
N GLY A 15 0.78 -10.59 8.90
CA GLY A 15 0.78 -11.26 10.20
C GLY A 15 2.04 -10.99 11.02
N ALA A 16 2.57 -9.76 10.94
CA ALA A 16 3.76 -9.32 11.64
C ALA A 16 3.43 -8.46 12.85
N LYS A 17 4.05 -8.75 14.01
CA LYS A 17 3.79 -8.01 15.26
C LYS A 17 4.65 -6.74 15.41
N ASP A 18 5.80 -6.69 14.76
CA ASP A 18 6.77 -5.60 14.80
C ASP A 18 7.52 -5.48 13.45
N VAL A 19 8.34 -4.44 13.30
CA VAL A 19 9.07 -4.16 12.04
C VAL A 19 10.06 -5.26 11.68
N PRO A 20 10.89 -5.79 12.60
CA PRO A 20 11.76 -6.93 12.29
C PRO A 20 10.99 -8.17 11.82
N ASP A 21 9.88 -8.52 12.48
CA ASP A 21 9.02 -9.63 12.09
C ASP A 21 8.41 -9.41 10.69
N PHE A 22 8.04 -8.16 10.37
CA PHE A 22 7.55 -7.80 9.04
C PHE A 22 8.61 -7.98 7.96
N GLN A 23 9.83 -7.51 8.21
CA GLN A 23 10.96 -7.65 7.27
C GLN A 23 11.30 -9.13 7.01
N ASN A 24 11.14 -10.00 8.01
CA ASN A 24 11.39 -11.43 7.89
C ASN A 24 10.26 -12.20 7.18
N LYS A 25 9.00 -11.80 7.39
CA LYS A 25 7.82 -12.51 6.87
C LYS A 25 7.34 -12.01 5.50
N ALA A 26 7.57 -10.74 5.18
CA ALA A 26 7.06 -10.13 3.97
C ALA A 26 7.63 -10.84 2.73
N LYS A 27 6.76 -11.09 1.76
CA LYS A 27 7.13 -11.69 0.47
C LYS A 27 6.75 -10.72 -0.64
N PHE A 28 7.68 -10.51 -1.55
CA PHE A 28 7.47 -9.68 -2.72
C PHE A 28 7.28 -10.55 -3.96
N VAL A 29 6.46 -10.06 -4.88
CA VAL A 29 6.29 -10.64 -6.21
C VAL A 29 6.57 -9.58 -7.25
N LYS A 30 7.12 -10.00 -8.39
CA LYS A 30 7.33 -9.11 -9.53
C LYS A 30 6.00 -8.87 -10.23
N ILE A 31 5.64 -7.61 -10.43
CA ILE A 31 4.42 -7.21 -11.14
C ILE A 31 4.75 -6.62 -12.50
N SER A 32 3.76 -6.62 -13.40
CA SER A 32 3.85 -5.96 -14.71
C SER A 32 3.53 -4.47 -14.60
N GLY A 33 3.85 -3.68 -15.64
CA GLY A 33 3.41 -2.28 -15.72
C GLY A 33 1.89 -2.13 -15.80
N ALA A 34 1.16 -3.13 -16.33
CA ALA A 34 -0.29 -3.13 -16.33
C ALA A 34 -0.84 -3.33 -14.90
N SER A 35 -0.25 -4.25 -14.13
CA SER A 35 -0.60 -4.50 -12.74
C SER A 35 -0.33 -3.30 -11.84
N LEU A 36 0.69 -2.48 -12.16
CA LEU A 36 0.93 -1.22 -11.47
C LEU A 36 -0.27 -0.26 -11.66
N LYS A 37 -0.71 -0.06 -12.91
CA LYS A 37 -1.89 0.77 -13.21
C LYS A 37 -3.15 0.24 -12.55
N GLU A 38 -3.32 -1.09 -12.52
CA GLU A 38 -4.43 -1.76 -11.86
C GLU A 38 -4.43 -1.53 -10.34
N SER A 39 -3.26 -1.50 -9.71
CA SER A 39 -3.15 -1.31 -8.25
C SER A 39 -3.55 0.10 -7.79
N HIS A 40 -3.44 1.10 -8.67
CA HIS A 40 -3.91 2.46 -8.42
C HIS A 40 -5.42 2.57 -8.72
N PRO A 41 -6.17 3.50 -8.11
CA PRO A 41 -7.52 3.82 -8.53
C PRO A 41 -7.54 4.16 -10.02
N HIS A 42 -8.36 3.45 -10.78
CA HIS A 42 -8.46 3.58 -12.23
C HIS A 42 -9.93 3.53 -12.65
N ASN A 43 -10.24 4.13 -13.82
CA ASN A 43 -11.60 4.22 -14.39
C ASN A 43 -12.63 4.94 -13.50
N ILE A 44 -12.20 5.85 -12.62
CA ILE A 44 -13.06 6.66 -11.74
C ILE A 44 -12.58 8.11 -11.70
N MET A 45 -13.51 9.04 -11.46
CA MET A 45 -13.19 10.43 -11.17
C MET A 45 -13.09 10.62 -9.66
N VAL A 46 -11.93 11.05 -9.16
CA VAL A 46 -11.73 11.36 -7.75
C VAL A 46 -12.42 12.70 -7.45
N THR A 47 -13.51 12.66 -6.71
CA THR A 47 -14.29 13.87 -6.34
C THR A 47 -13.86 14.48 -5.00
N LYS A 48 -13.08 13.74 -4.21
CA LYS A 48 -12.54 14.18 -2.93
C LYS A 48 -11.16 13.54 -2.71
N GLU A 49 -10.19 14.34 -2.32
CA GLU A 49 -8.86 13.84 -2.01
C GLU A 49 -8.83 12.98 -0.74
N ALA A 50 -8.10 11.87 -0.82
CA ALA A 50 -7.82 11.05 0.34
C ALA A 50 -6.54 11.53 1.03
N PRO A 51 -6.51 11.62 2.36
CA PRO A 51 -5.36 12.18 3.10
C PRO A 51 -4.09 11.32 3.00
N ASN A 52 -4.20 10.07 2.54
CA ASN A 52 -3.12 9.09 2.37
C ASN A 52 -2.84 8.72 0.91
N TYR A 53 -3.50 9.36 -0.05
CA TYR A 53 -3.33 9.06 -1.47
C TYR A 53 -3.21 10.37 -2.23
N ARG A 54 -1.98 10.82 -2.40
CA ARG A 54 -1.61 12.01 -3.16
C ARG A 54 -1.22 11.58 -4.57
N SER A 55 -1.87 12.17 -5.56
CA SER A 55 -1.68 11.87 -6.99
C SER A 55 -0.42 12.50 -7.59
N ASP A 56 0.45 13.07 -6.76
CA ASP A 56 1.72 13.72 -7.12
C ASP A 56 2.86 12.71 -7.41
N MET A 57 2.53 11.61 -8.10
CA MET A 57 3.47 10.77 -8.84
C MET A 57 2.96 10.53 -10.27
#